data_AF-A0A535J538-F1
#
_entry.id   AF-A0A535J538-F1
#
_cell.length_a   1.000
_cell.length_b   1.000
_cell.length_c   1.000
_cell.angle_alpha   90.00
_cell.angle_beta   90.00
_cell.angle_gamma   90.00
#
_symmetry.space_group_name_H-M   'P 1'
#
loop_
_entity.id
_entity.type
_entity.pdbx_description
1 polymer ?
#
loop_
_entity_poly.entity_id
_entity_poly.type
_entity_poly.pdbx_seq_one_letter_code
_entity_poly.pdbx_strand_id
1 'polypeptide(L)'
;MTPGLPALPRAVRVVEVGPRDGLQNEKAQVPTEQKIQFITMLADAGLPVVEATSFVSPRAIPQLSDASEVMARLRRIPPTEYPVLVPNLKGMERALAAGVRSVAVFTAASESFTRHNINASIAESLENFRPVVALARQEHVTVRGYISTVFGCPYEGSVAPEKVLAVAQALLEMGINELSLGDTIGVATPNQVVDVVGLLLDKGDIPAGSLAVHFHDTRGTALANVLMALQLGISIVDASAG
;
A
#
# COMPACT_ATOMS: atom_id res chain seq x y z
N MET A 1 -2.72 -38.53 9.38
CA MET A 1 -2.38 -37.82 8.12
C MET A 1 -1.99 -36.42 8.51
N THR A 2 -0.73 -36.04 8.32
CA THR A 2 -0.33 -34.63 8.46
C THR A 2 -1.17 -33.84 7.47
N PRO A 3 -1.96 -32.84 7.88
CA PRO A 3 -2.61 -31.95 6.93
C PRO A 3 -1.50 -31.42 6.02
N GLY A 4 -1.60 -31.68 4.73
CA GLY A 4 -0.67 -31.10 3.77
C GLY A 4 -0.67 -29.59 3.96
N LEU A 5 0.49 -28.96 3.83
CA LEU A 5 0.56 -27.50 3.76
C LEU A 5 -0.48 -27.04 2.73
N PRO A 6 -1.34 -26.06 3.05
CA PRO A 6 -2.29 -25.53 2.07
C PRO A 6 -1.54 -25.16 0.79
N ALA A 7 -2.19 -25.36 -0.36
CA ALA A 7 -1.55 -25.13 -1.65
C ALA A 7 -1.16 -23.65 -1.77
N LEU A 8 0.13 -23.35 -1.63
CA LEU A 8 0.66 -22.00 -1.79
C LEU A 8 0.42 -21.49 -3.22
N PRO A 9 0.26 -20.17 -3.42
CA PRO A 9 0.21 -19.59 -4.75
C PRO A 9 1.44 -19.98 -5.57
N ARG A 10 1.25 -20.33 -6.85
CA ARG A 10 2.37 -20.72 -7.73
C ARG A 10 3.28 -19.55 -8.09
N ALA A 11 2.80 -18.33 -7.94
CA ALA A 11 3.52 -17.09 -8.21
C ALA A 11 3.06 -16.03 -7.21
N VAL A 12 3.98 -15.15 -6.84
CA VAL A 12 3.73 -14.01 -5.94
C VAL A 12 4.15 -12.74 -6.66
N ARG A 13 3.28 -11.73 -6.65
CA ARG A 13 3.61 -10.38 -7.14
C ARG A 13 4.16 -9.57 -5.97
N VAL A 14 5.43 -9.20 -6.06
CA VAL A 14 6.05 -8.28 -5.11
C VAL A 14 5.81 -6.85 -5.56
N VAL A 15 5.24 -6.03 -4.67
CA VAL A 15 5.13 -4.58 -4.84
C VAL A 15 6.27 -3.95 -4.06
N GLU A 16 7.27 -3.47 -4.79
CA GLU A 16 8.45 -2.83 -4.18
C GLU A 16 8.10 -1.40 -3.77
N VAL A 17 8.15 -1.12 -2.47
CA VAL A 17 7.76 0.18 -1.89
C VAL A 17 8.95 1.01 -1.42
N GLY A 18 10.18 0.50 -1.50
CA GLY A 18 11.39 1.16 -1.01
C GLY A 18 11.58 2.60 -1.48
N PRO A 19 11.41 2.93 -2.79
CA PRO A 19 11.59 4.29 -3.27
C PRO A 19 10.58 5.32 -2.72
N ARG A 20 9.40 4.88 -2.28
CA ARG A 20 8.38 5.73 -1.66
C ARG A 20 8.39 5.58 -0.15
N ASP A 21 8.01 4.42 0.36
CA ASP A 21 7.78 4.16 1.78
C ASP A 21 9.09 4.04 2.57
N GLY A 22 10.06 3.32 2.01
CA GLY A 22 11.38 3.17 2.62
C GLY A 22 12.07 4.53 2.75
N LEU A 23 12.19 5.26 1.63
CA LEU A 23 12.84 6.57 1.64
C LEU A 23 12.12 7.60 2.50
N GLN A 24 10.78 7.56 2.62
CA GLN A 24 10.01 8.57 3.35
C GLN A 24 10.50 8.79 4.80
N ASN A 25 11.03 7.76 5.44
CA ASN A 25 11.52 7.83 6.82
C ASN A 25 13.05 7.98 6.94
N GLU A 26 13.76 8.07 5.81
CA GLU A 26 15.20 8.29 5.80
C GLU A 26 15.54 9.70 6.28
N LYS A 27 16.52 9.79 7.19
CA LYS A 27 16.94 11.07 7.77
C LYS A 27 17.71 11.94 6.77
N ALA A 28 18.45 11.29 5.86
CA ALA A 28 19.24 11.96 4.86
C ALA A 28 18.40 12.23 3.61
N GLN A 29 18.46 13.46 3.10
CA GLN A 29 17.86 13.79 1.82
C GLN A 29 18.58 13.03 0.71
N VAL A 30 17.86 12.11 0.07
CA VAL A 30 18.39 11.38 -1.09
C VAL A 30 18.21 12.25 -2.33
N PRO A 31 19.29 12.55 -3.09
CA PRO A 31 19.21 13.32 -4.33
C PRO A 31 18.30 12.65 -5.38
N THR A 32 17.63 13.46 -6.20
CA THR A 32 16.73 12.99 -7.27
C THR A 32 17.38 11.93 -8.16
N GLU A 33 18.65 12.12 -8.54
CA GLU A 33 19.39 11.18 -9.40
C GLU A 33 19.51 9.80 -8.76
N GLN A 34 19.79 9.75 -7.46
CA GLN A 34 19.94 8.49 -6.74
C GLN A 34 18.60 7.77 -6.59
N LYS A 35 17.50 8.51 -6.43
CA LYS A 35 16.14 7.92 -6.45
C LYS A 35 15.82 7.30 -7.80
N ILE A 36 16.09 8.02 -8.90
CA ILE A 36 15.87 7.51 -10.26
C ILE A 36 16.73 6.28 -10.51
N GLN A 37 18.01 6.31 -10.12
CA GLN A 37 18.91 5.16 -10.24
C GLN A 37 18.38 3.97 -9.44
N PHE A 38 17.93 4.18 -8.20
CA PHE A 38 17.37 3.12 -7.36
C PHE A 38 16.13 2.49 -7.99
N ILE A 39 15.16 3.30 -8.42
CA ILE A 39 13.94 2.82 -9.11
C ILE A 39 14.30 2.06 -10.39
N THR A 40 15.29 2.54 -11.14
CA THR A 40 15.75 1.90 -12.39
C THR A 40 16.35 0.52 -12.10
N MET A 41 17.21 0.40 -11.07
CA MET A 41 17.81 -0.87 -10.67
C MET A 41 16.77 -1.89 -10.22
N LEU A 42 15.74 -1.44 -9.48
CA LEU A 42 14.64 -2.30 -9.05
C LEU A 42 13.82 -2.82 -10.24
N ALA A 43 13.54 -1.96 -11.21
CA ALA A 43 12.86 -2.37 -12.44
C ALA A 43 13.72 -3.29 -13.32
N ASP A 44 15.01 -3.00 -13.48
CA ASP A 44 15.97 -3.87 -14.21
C ASP A 44 16.15 -5.24 -13.53
N ALA A 45 15.92 -5.34 -12.21
CA ALA A 45 15.89 -6.61 -11.50
C ALA A 45 14.64 -7.47 -11.80
N GLY A 46 13.69 -6.94 -12.59
CA GLY A 46 12.49 -7.65 -13.01
C GLY A 46 11.30 -7.51 -12.06
N LEU A 47 11.32 -6.53 -11.15
CA LEU A 47 10.18 -6.28 -10.27
C LEU A 47 8.96 -5.82 -11.09
N PRO A 48 7.79 -6.45 -10.90
CA PRO A 48 6.60 -6.14 -11.69
C PRO A 48 5.99 -4.78 -11.31
N VAL A 49 6.19 -4.33 -10.08
CA VAL A 49 5.66 -3.07 -9.55
C VAL A 49 6.71 -2.41 -8.65
N VAL A 50 7.03 -1.14 -8.92
CA VAL A 50 7.94 -0.33 -8.11
C VAL A 50 7.25 0.99 -7.78
N GLU A 51 6.78 1.16 -6.54
CA GLU A 51 6.15 2.39 -6.07
C GLU A 51 7.17 3.52 -6.01
N ALA A 52 7.10 4.41 -6.99
CA ALA A 52 8.21 5.27 -7.36
C ALA A 52 8.34 6.49 -6.44
N THR A 53 7.21 7.07 -6.01
CA THR A 53 7.20 8.31 -5.23
C THR A 53 5.80 8.63 -4.68
N SER A 54 5.63 9.82 -4.10
CA SER A 54 4.36 10.30 -3.54
C SER A 54 4.12 11.77 -3.91
N PHE A 55 2.92 12.09 -4.38
CA PHE A 55 2.47 13.46 -4.65
C PHE A 55 1.84 14.13 -3.40
N VAL A 56 2.42 13.86 -2.23
CA VAL A 56 2.10 14.53 -0.97
C VAL A 56 2.60 15.97 -0.92
N SER A 57 2.21 16.68 0.13
CA SER A 57 2.74 18.02 0.42
C SER A 57 4.24 17.94 0.68
N PRO A 58 5.09 18.71 -0.01
CA PRO A 58 6.52 18.82 0.28
C PRO A 58 6.82 19.27 1.72
N ARG A 59 5.88 19.96 2.38
CA ARG A 59 6.01 20.34 3.79
C ARG A 59 5.79 19.16 4.72
N ALA A 60 4.89 18.24 4.35
CA ALA A 60 4.61 17.07 5.15
C ALA A 60 5.75 16.04 5.01
N ILE A 61 6.18 15.78 3.78
CA ILE A 61 7.26 14.82 3.47
C ILE A 61 8.28 15.49 2.54
N PRO A 62 9.28 16.21 3.10
CA PRO A 62 10.32 16.88 2.31
C PRO A 62 11.12 15.92 1.43
N GLN A 63 11.32 14.69 1.92
CA GLN A 63 12.05 13.65 1.21
C GLN A 63 11.51 13.43 -0.21
N LEU A 64 10.19 13.52 -0.42
CA LEU A 64 9.52 13.21 -1.69
C LEU A 64 9.08 14.47 -2.46
N SER A 65 9.66 15.63 -2.12
CA SER A 65 9.31 16.91 -2.75
C SER A 65 9.62 16.99 -4.26
N ASP A 66 10.53 16.15 -4.73
CA ASP A 66 10.99 16.01 -6.12
C ASP A 66 10.17 15.02 -6.95
N ALA A 67 9.01 14.55 -6.47
CA ALA A 67 8.16 13.55 -7.14
C ALA A 67 7.92 13.82 -8.64
N SER A 68 7.61 15.07 -9.01
CA SER A 68 7.40 15.47 -10.41
C SER A 68 8.67 15.32 -11.25
N GLU A 69 9.83 15.67 -10.70
CA GLU A 69 11.12 15.57 -11.38
C GLU A 69 11.53 14.10 -11.55
N VAL A 70 11.38 13.29 -10.49
CA VAL A 70 11.60 11.83 -10.54
C VAL A 70 10.77 11.23 -11.65
N MET A 71 9.46 11.49 -11.69
CA MET A 71 8.57 10.85 -12.66
C MET A 71 8.77 11.33 -14.09
N ALA A 72 9.20 12.57 -14.30
CA ALA A 72 9.52 13.11 -15.62
C ALA A 72 10.82 12.53 -16.21
N ARG A 73 11.80 12.24 -15.36
CA ARG A 73 13.13 11.76 -15.77
C ARG A 73 13.27 10.23 -15.71
N LEU A 74 12.39 9.55 -15.00
CA LEU A 74 12.40 8.10 -14.86
C LEU A 74 12.10 7.41 -16.20
N ARG A 75 13.06 6.62 -16.67
CA ARG A 75 12.87 5.72 -17.81
C ARG A 75 11.90 4.61 -17.42
N ARG A 76 10.79 4.48 -18.15
CA ARG A 76 9.84 3.36 -17.98
C ARG A 76 10.41 2.09 -18.60
N ILE A 77 10.42 1.00 -17.84
CA ILE A 77 10.93 -0.31 -18.27
C ILE A 77 9.76 -1.30 -18.28
N PRO A 78 9.16 -1.58 -19.45
CA PRO A 78 8.08 -2.57 -19.52
C PRO A 78 8.55 -3.98 -19.11
N PRO A 79 7.71 -4.79 -18.44
CA PRO A 79 6.31 -4.51 -18.08
C PRO A 79 6.13 -3.84 -16.70
N THR A 80 7.19 -3.34 -16.06
CA THR A 80 7.13 -2.78 -14.70
C THR A 80 6.16 -1.59 -14.60
N GLU A 81 5.29 -1.64 -13.61
CA GLU A 81 4.42 -0.54 -13.22
C GLU A 81 5.10 0.35 -12.18
N TYR A 82 4.74 1.64 -12.19
CA TYR A 82 5.33 2.63 -11.29
C TYR A 82 4.27 3.43 -10.55
N PRO A 83 3.55 2.82 -9.59
CA PRO A 83 2.54 3.52 -8.83
C PRO A 83 3.11 4.68 -8.03
N VAL A 84 2.26 5.66 -7.73
CA VAL A 84 2.59 6.76 -6.80
C VAL A 84 1.46 6.97 -5.81
N LEU A 85 1.82 7.39 -4.60
CA LEU A 85 0.84 7.75 -3.59
C LEU A 85 0.23 9.13 -3.89
N VAL A 86 -1.10 9.24 -3.84
CA VAL A 86 -1.86 10.49 -4.04
C VAL A 86 -2.83 10.71 -2.87
N PRO A 87 -2.57 11.66 -1.95
CA PRO A 87 -3.40 11.82 -0.76
C PRO A 87 -4.74 12.53 -1.01
N ASN A 88 -4.90 13.19 -2.17
CA ASN A 88 -6.07 13.99 -2.51
C ASN A 88 -6.12 14.29 -4.02
N LEU A 89 -7.19 14.97 -4.46
CA LEU A 89 -7.43 15.34 -5.86
C LEU A 89 -6.28 16.14 -6.48
N LYS A 90 -5.70 17.10 -5.75
CA LYS A 90 -4.55 17.87 -6.24
C LYS A 90 -3.31 17.00 -6.46
N GLY A 91 -3.10 16.02 -5.60
CA GLY A 91 -2.05 15.00 -5.79
C GLY A 91 -2.30 14.17 -7.05
N MET A 92 -3.54 13.77 -7.28
CA MET A 92 -3.96 13.02 -8.47
C MET A 92 -3.74 13.82 -9.77
N GLU A 93 -4.16 15.07 -9.83
CA GLU A 93 -3.95 15.96 -10.99
C GLU A 93 -2.47 16.10 -11.34
N ARG A 94 -1.60 16.24 -10.33
CA ARG A 94 -0.14 16.30 -10.51
C ARG A 94 0.43 14.96 -11.00
N ALA A 95 -0.08 13.85 -10.49
CA ALA A 95 0.33 12.51 -10.93
C ALA A 95 -0.04 12.28 -12.42
N LEU A 96 -1.26 12.66 -12.81
CA LEU A 96 -1.72 12.61 -14.20
C LEU A 96 -0.87 13.48 -15.12
N ALA A 97 -0.56 14.71 -14.71
CA ALA A 97 0.32 15.60 -15.46
C ALA A 97 1.75 15.02 -15.63
N ALA A 98 2.19 14.15 -14.71
CA ALA A 98 3.44 13.42 -14.79
C ALA A 98 3.34 12.07 -15.56
N GLY A 99 2.20 11.80 -16.20
CA GLY A 99 1.97 10.60 -17.01
C GLY A 99 1.72 9.31 -16.21
N VAL A 100 1.37 9.43 -14.93
CA VAL A 100 1.12 8.27 -14.06
C VAL A 100 -0.20 7.58 -14.41
N ARG A 101 -0.18 6.24 -14.47
CA ARG A 101 -1.35 5.40 -14.79
C ARG A 101 -1.74 4.38 -13.71
N SER A 102 -1.02 4.38 -12.58
CA SER A 102 -1.33 3.58 -11.40
C SER A 102 -1.07 4.45 -10.18
N VAL A 103 -2.04 4.58 -9.28
CA VAL A 103 -1.92 5.42 -8.08
C VAL A 103 -2.39 4.67 -6.84
N ALA A 104 -2.00 5.17 -5.68
CA ALA A 104 -2.46 4.66 -4.40
C ALA A 104 -3.02 5.75 -3.48
N VAL A 105 -4.10 5.43 -2.78
CA VAL A 105 -4.63 6.21 -1.66
C VAL A 105 -4.39 5.46 -0.35
N PHE A 106 -4.43 6.13 0.80
CA PHE A 106 -4.20 5.47 2.07
C PHE A 106 -5.13 5.99 3.18
N THR A 107 -5.68 5.08 3.96
CA THR A 107 -6.42 5.35 5.19
C THR A 107 -5.95 4.40 6.29
N ALA A 108 -6.71 4.25 7.37
CA ALA A 108 -6.42 3.34 8.47
C ALA A 108 -7.68 2.69 9.03
N ALA A 109 -7.50 1.64 9.82
CA ALA A 109 -8.55 0.99 10.60
C ALA A 109 -8.73 1.57 12.02
N SER A 110 -7.97 2.62 12.38
CA SER A 110 -8.07 3.35 13.65
C SER A 110 -8.39 4.83 13.43
N GLU A 111 -9.36 5.34 14.18
CA GLU A 111 -9.78 6.76 14.14
C GLU A 111 -8.67 7.66 14.68
N SER A 112 -8.05 7.27 15.80
CA SER A 112 -6.95 8.01 16.41
C SER A 112 -5.77 8.09 15.45
N PHE A 113 -5.40 6.98 14.80
CA PHE A 113 -4.31 6.99 13.83
C PHE A 113 -4.63 7.92 12.64
N THR A 114 -5.82 7.81 12.06
CA THR A 114 -6.24 8.65 10.92
C THR A 114 -6.22 10.13 11.30
N ARG A 115 -6.72 10.48 12.50
CA ARG A 115 -6.73 11.86 13.00
C ARG A 115 -5.32 12.40 13.24
N HIS A 116 -4.40 11.60 13.77
CA HIS A 116 -3.01 12.04 13.96
C HIS A 116 -2.27 12.17 12.62
N ASN A 117 -2.49 11.25 11.68
CA ASN A 117 -1.69 11.16 10.47
C ASN A 117 -2.16 12.11 9.36
N ILE A 118 -3.47 12.33 9.24
CA ILE A 118 -4.06 13.16 8.18
C ILE A 118 -5.06 14.21 8.67
N ASN A 119 -5.22 14.38 9.99
CA ASN A 119 -6.16 15.35 10.59
C ASN A 119 -7.61 15.19 10.09
N ALA A 120 -8.04 13.94 9.92
CA ALA A 120 -9.39 13.58 9.50
C ALA A 120 -9.83 12.27 10.20
N SER A 121 -11.13 12.03 10.27
CA SER A 121 -11.69 10.71 10.59
C SER A 121 -11.54 9.74 9.41
N ILE A 122 -11.77 8.45 9.67
CA ILE A 122 -11.81 7.44 8.61
C ILE A 122 -12.87 7.81 7.57
N ALA A 123 -14.09 8.16 8.00
CA ALA A 123 -15.17 8.56 7.11
C ALA A 123 -14.81 9.76 6.22
N GLU A 124 -14.23 10.82 6.81
CA GLU A 124 -13.77 11.99 6.05
C GLU A 124 -12.66 11.62 5.05
N SER A 125 -11.75 10.71 5.42
CA SER A 125 -10.72 10.21 4.50
C SER A 125 -11.31 9.50 3.29
N LEU A 126 -12.35 8.68 3.49
CA LEU A 126 -13.04 7.97 2.41
C LEU A 126 -13.77 8.96 1.49
N GLU A 127 -14.46 9.96 2.05
CA GLU A 127 -15.10 11.01 1.25
C GLU A 127 -14.08 11.81 0.41
N ASN A 128 -12.88 12.05 0.94
CA ASN A 128 -11.79 12.69 0.20
C ASN A 128 -11.25 11.82 -0.96
N PHE A 129 -11.39 10.50 -0.90
CA PHE A 129 -10.97 9.61 -1.99
C PHE A 129 -11.98 9.53 -3.12
N ARG A 130 -13.27 9.75 -2.87
CA ARG A 130 -14.30 9.71 -3.93
C ARG A 130 -13.96 10.54 -5.17
N PRO A 131 -13.56 11.82 -5.07
CA PRO A 131 -13.17 12.59 -6.25
C PRO A 131 -11.89 12.05 -6.91
N VAL A 132 -10.95 11.49 -6.14
CA VAL A 132 -9.73 10.86 -6.67
C VAL A 132 -10.09 9.64 -7.51
N VAL A 133 -10.91 8.74 -6.97
CA VAL A 133 -11.34 7.51 -7.66
C VAL A 133 -12.22 7.82 -8.87
N ALA A 134 -13.09 8.83 -8.77
CA ALA A 134 -13.88 9.31 -9.90
C ALA A 134 -13.02 9.80 -11.05
N LEU A 135 -12.00 10.64 -10.77
CA LEU A 135 -11.06 11.12 -11.77
C LEU A 135 -10.19 9.99 -12.32
N ALA A 136 -9.71 9.08 -11.47
CA ALA A 136 -8.94 7.91 -11.91
C ALA A 136 -9.73 7.05 -12.89
N ARG A 137 -11.03 6.83 -12.64
CA ARG A 137 -11.91 6.12 -13.56
C ARG A 137 -12.08 6.84 -14.90
N GLN A 138 -12.23 8.17 -14.88
CA GLN A 138 -12.32 8.99 -16.11
C GLN A 138 -11.06 8.91 -16.95
N GLU A 139 -9.90 8.84 -16.29
CA GLU A 139 -8.56 8.87 -16.92
C GLU A 139 -7.95 7.47 -17.13
N HIS A 140 -8.74 6.41 -16.91
CA HIS A 140 -8.32 5.01 -17.00
C HIS A 140 -7.06 4.68 -16.17
N VAL A 141 -6.99 5.23 -14.96
CA VAL A 141 -5.92 5.01 -13.98
C VAL A 141 -6.38 3.98 -12.94
N THR A 142 -5.52 3.02 -12.62
CA THR A 142 -5.79 2.06 -11.53
C THR A 142 -5.55 2.72 -10.18
N VAL A 143 -6.39 2.36 -9.20
CA VAL A 143 -6.26 2.84 -7.82
C VAL A 143 -6.10 1.66 -6.88
N ARG A 144 -5.04 1.73 -6.08
CA ARG A 144 -4.76 0.85 -4.94
C ARG A 144 -5.12 1.55 -3.64
N GLY A 145 -5.64 0.82 -2.66
CA GLY A 145 -5.92 1.34 -1.32
C GLY A 145 -5.00 0.74 -0.27
N TYR A 146 -4.32 1.56 0.52
CA TYR A 146 -3.64 1.10 1.74
C TYR A 146 -4.55 1.26 2.95
N ILE A 147 -4.60 0.24 3.80
CA ILE A 147 -5.24 0.29 5.11
C ILE A 147 -4.14 0.16 6.16
N SER A 148 -3.85 1.24 6.87
CA SER A 148 -2.91 1.25 8.00
C SER A 148 -3.54 0.64 9.27
N THR A 149 -2.68 0.26 10.21
CA THR A 149 -3.04 -0.22 11.56
C THR A 149 -3.97 -1.45 11.57
N VAL A 150 -3.88 -2.30 10.56
CA VAL A 150 -4.78 -3.47 10.41
C VAL A 150 -4.67 -4.42 11.59
N PHE A 151 -3.46 -4.63 12.10
CA PHE A 151 -3.16 -5.61 13.15
C PHE A 151 -2.95 -4.97 14.53
N GLY A 152 -3.01 -3.64 14.59
CA GLY A 152 -2.86 -2.87 15.81
C GLY A 152 -2.50 -1.41 15.53
N CYS A 153 -2.80 -0.55 16.50
CA CYS A 153 -2.62 0.88 16.44
C CYS A 153 -1.73 1.37 17.59
N PRO A 154 -0.77 2.29 17.34
CA PRO A 154 0.08 2.82 18.40
C PRO A 154 -0.68 3.70 19.42
N TYR A 155 -1.90 4.12 19.11
CA TYR A 155 -2.74 4.98 19.96
C TYR A 155 -3.89 4.22 20.64
N GLU A 156 -4.58 3.33 19.89
CA GLU A 156 -5.75 2.58 20.38
C GLU A 156 -5.41 1.17 20.85
N GLY A 157 -4.20 0.67 20.57
CA GLY A 157 -3.82 -0.71 20.85
C GLY A 157 -4.47 -1.67 19.85
N SER A 158 -5.34 -2.56 20.33
CA SER A 158 -5.95 -3.59 19.49
C SER A 158 -6.96 -3.00 18.50
N VAL A 159 -6.91 -3.46 17.26
CA VAL A 159 -7.88 -3.10 16.22
C VAL A 159 -8.71 -4.34 15.89
N ALA A 160 -10.04 -4.20 15.95
CA ALA A 160 -10.95 -5.31 15.69
C ALA A 160 -11.00 -5.63 14.18
N PRO A 161 -10.94 -6.91 13.76
CA PRO A 161 -11.01 -7.31 12.36
C PRO A 161 -12.25 -6.77 11.62
N GLU A 162 -13.38 -6.61 12.31
CA GLU A 162 -14.61 -6.05 11.73
C GLU A 162 -14.45 -4.59 11.29
N LYS A 163 -13.62 -3.80 11.98
CA LYS A 163 -13.29 -2.44 11.55
C LYS A 163 -12.50 -2.47 10.24
N VAL A 164 -11.56 -3.40 10.12
CA VAL A 164 -10.77 -3.60 8.89
C VAL A 164 -11.69 -3.99 7.74
N LEU A 165 -12.62 -4.93 7.97
CA LEU A 165 -13.59 -5.35 6.97
C LEU A 165 -14.47 -4.18 6.49
N ALA A 166 -14.99 -3.37 7.42
CA ALA A 166 -15.84 -2.23 7.07
C ALA A 166 -15.09 -1.21 6.19
N VAL A 167 -13.83 -0.92 6.51
CA VAL A 167 -12.99 -0.02 5.69
C VAL A 167 -12.68 -0.65 4.33
N ALA A 168 -12.34 -1.95 4.30
CA ALA A 168 -12.05 -2.67 3.06
C ALA A 168 -13.26 -2.66 2.10
N GLN A 169 -14.45 -2.97 2.61
CA GLN A 169 -15.69 -2.94 1.82
C GLN A 169 -15.97 -1.54 1.27
N ALA A 170 -15.85 -0.49 2.10
CA ALA A 170 -16.06 0.87 1.64
C ALA A 170 -15.08 1.31 0.53
N LEU A 171 -13.82 0.86 0.58
CA LEU A 171 -12.84 1.13 -0.48
C LEU A 171 -13.17 0.36 -1.77
N LEU A 172 -13.52 -0.93 -1.67
CA LEU A 172 -13.90 -1.75 -2.82
C LEU A 172 -15.17 -1.23 -3.51
N GLU A 173 -16.20 -0.87 -2.73
CA GLU A 173 -17.45 -0.27 -3.23
C GLU A 173 -17.22 1.06 -3.96
N MET A 174 -16.18 1.80 -3.58
CA MET A 174 -15.78 3.03 -4.25
C MET A 174 -15.16 2.78 -5.64
N GLY A 175 -14.69 1.56 -5.92
CA GLY A 175 -14.05 1.17 -7.17
C GLY A 175 -12.54 0.97 -7.08
N ILE A 176 -11.98 0.86 -5.87
CA ILE A 176 -10.58 0.47 -5.65
C ILE A 176 -10.49 -1.06 -5.84
N ASN A 177 -9.54 -1.53 -6.65
CA ASN A 177 -9.49 -2.94 -7.06
C ASN A 177 -8.54 -3.82 -6.24
N GLU A 178 -7.61 -3.19 -5.53
CA GLU A 178 -6.59 -3.85 -4.73
C GLU A 178 -6.38 -3.11 -3.41
N LEU A 179 -6.41 -3.86 -2.30
CA LEU A 179 -6.22 -3.34 -0.96
C LEU A 179 -4.97 -3.96 -0.33
N SER A 180 -4.05 -3.12 0.15
CA SER A 180 -2.90 -3.54 0.93
C SER A 180 -3.18 -3.42 2.43
N LEU A 181 -3.10 -4.55 3.13
CA LEU A 181 -3.33 -4.69 4.56
C LEU A 181 -2.04 -4.41 5.33
N GLY A 182 -1.94 -3.23 5.95
CA GLY A 182 -0.73 -2.72 6.59
C GLY A 182 -0.61 -3.03 8.08
N ASP A 183 0.44 -3.76 8.44
CA ASP A 183 1.00 -3.81 9.80
C ASP A 183 1.97 -2.64 10.03
N THR A 184 1.40 -1.44 10.13
CA THR A 184 2.12 -0.16 10.17
C THR A 184 3.19 -0.08 11.28
N ILE A 185 3.02 -0.84 12.36
CA ILE A 185 3.91 -0.79 13.53
C ILE A 185 4.59 -2.13 13.82
N GLY A 186 4.51 -3.09 12.91
CA GLY A 186 5.17 -4.41 13.03
C GLY A 186 4.70 -5.20 14.25
N VAL A 187 3.41 -5.13 14.62
CA VAL A 187 2.83 -5.86 15.78
C VAL A 187 2.16 -7.17 15.39
N ALA A 188 1.93 -7.41 14.10
CA ALA A 188 1.16 -8.54 13.65
C ALA A 188 1.82 -9.86 14.04
N THR A 189 0.96 -10.82 14.41
CA THR A 189 1.32 -12.20 14.66
C THR A 189 0.60 -13.11 13.67
N PRO A 190 1.10 -14.33 13.40
CA PRO A 190 0.47 -15.23 12.44
C PRO A 190 -1.01 -15.51 12.74
N ASN A 191 -1.39 -15.63 14.02
CA ASN A 191 -2.80 -15.83 14.40
C ASN A 191 -3.67 -14.63 14.02
N GLN A 192 -3.20 -13.39 14.25
CA GLN A 192 -3.94 -12.19 13.83
C GLN A 192 -4.06 -12.10 12.30
N VAL A 193 -3.06 -12.58 11.56
CA VAL A 193 -3.14 -12.69 10.09
C VAL A 193 -4.27 -13.63 9.69
N VAL A 194 -4.37 -14.81 10.31
CA VAL A 194 -5.48 -15.76 10.09
C VAL A 194 -6.81 -15.11 10.40
N ASP A 195 -6.95 -14.48 11.56
CA ASP A 195 -8.21 -13.88 12.00
C ASP A 195 -8.68 -12.77 11.05
N VAL A 196 -7.78 -11.85 10.69
CA VAL A 196 -8.12 -10.72 9.83
C VAL A 196 -8.33 -11.18 8.38
N VAL A 197 -7.34 -11.83 7.77
CA VAL A 197 -7.43 -12.22 6.36
C VAL A 197 -8.54 -13.22 6.14
N GLY A 198 -8.70 -14.21 7.04
CA GLY A 198 -9.82 -15.15 6.99
C GLY A 198 -11.18 -14.46 7.06
N LEU A 199 -11.35 -13.47 7.94
CA LEU A 199 -12.60 -12.70 8.02
C LEU A 199 -12.86 -11.89 6.74
N LEU A 200 -11.84 -11.28 6.11
CA LEU A 200 -12.01 -10.56 4.84
C LEU A 200 -12.39 -11.50 3.68
N LEU A 201 -11.76 -12.68 3.61
CA LEU A 201 -12.04 -13.67 2.56
C LEU A 201 -13.41 -14.32 2.76
N ASP A 202 -13.69 -14.84 3.95
CA ASP A 202 -14.85 -15.69 4.20
C ASP A 202 -16.13 -14.88 4.43
N LYS A 203 -16.07 -13.87 5.31
CA LYS A 203 -17.24 -13.06 5.67
C LYS A 203 -17.39 -11.83 4.77
N GLY A 204 -16.27 -11.28 4.33
CA GLY A 204 -16.26 -10.16 3.39
C GLY A 204 -16.54 -10.55 1.95
N ASP A 205 -16.40 -11.84 1.60
CA ASP A 205 -16.45 -12.35 0.22
C ASP A 205 -15.49 -11.56 -0.70
N ILE A 206 -14.36 -11.10 -0.15
CA ILE A 206 -13.38 -10.33 -0.90
C ILE A 206 -12.45 -11.31 -1.62
N PRO A 207 -12.31 -11.24 -2.95
CA PRO A 207 -11.39 -12.11 -3.66
C PRO A 207 -9.95 -11.95 -3.17
N ALA A 208 -9.24 -13.07 -2.94
CA ALA A 208 -7.84 -13.04 -2.53
C ALA A 208 -6.94 -12.23 -3.49
N GLY A 209 -7.27 -12.22 -4.79
CA GLY A 209 -6.57 -11.42 -5.80
C GLY A 209 -6.74 -9.91 -5.68
N SER A 210 -7.71 -9.44 -4.88
CA SER A 210 -7.92 -8.03 -4.53
C SER A 210 -7.26 -7.64 -3.22
N LEU A 211 -6.58 -8.56 -2.55
CA LEU A 211 -5.90 -8.32 -1.28
C LEU A 211 -4.39 -8.50 -1.42
N ALA A 212 -3.67 -7.59 -0.79
CA ALA A 212 -2.23 -7.62 -0.60
C ALA A 212 -1.90 -7.46 0.87
N VAL A 213 -0.69 -7.86 1.26
CA VAL A 213 -0.20 -7.69 2.63
C VAL A 213 1.05 -6.85 2.68
N HIS A 214 1.15 -6.02 3.71
CA HIS A 214 2.26 -5.13 3.96
C HIS A 214 2.68 -5.28 5.42
N PHE A 215 3.75 -6.03 5.67
CA PHE A 215 4.22 -6.33 7.02
C PHE A 215 5.54 -5.62 7.31
N HIS A 216 5.54 -4.73 8.30
CA HIS A 216 6.79 -4.22 8.84
C HIS A 216 7.48 -5.26 9.72
N ASP A 217 8.81 -5.32 9.65
CA ASP A 217 9.60 -6.29 10.42
C ASP A 217 10.09 -5.75 11.77
N THR A 218 9.40 -4.76 12.34
CA THR A 218 9.81 -4.08 13.59
C THR A 218 9.99 -5.03 14.77
N ARG A 219 9.31 -6.18 14.78
CA ARG A 219 9.42 -7.23 15.81
C ARG A 219 9.93 -8.57 15.26
N GLY A 220 10.45 -8.62 14.03
CA GLY A 220 10.97 -9.85 13.43
C GLY A 220 9.90 -10.86 13.01
N THR A 221 8.65 -10.42 12.79
CA THR A 221 7.51 -11.29 12.45
C THR A 221 7.08 -11.20 11.00
N ALA A 222 7.66 -10.31 10.19
CA ALA A 222 7.14 -10.02 8.84
C ALA A 222 7.13 -11.25 7.94
N LEU A 223 8.22 -12.01 7.86
CA LEU A 223 8.28 -13.22 7.02
C LEU A 223 7.33 -14.32 7.48
N ALA A 224 7.13 -14.48 8.79
CA ALA A 224 6.16 -15.44 9.33
C ALA A 224 4.72 -15.04 8.96
N ASN A 225 4.42 -13.74 9.01
CA ASN A 225 3.12 -13.19 8.62
C ASN A 225 2.89 -13.28 7.12
N VAL A 226 3.91 -13.03 6.29
CA VAL A 226 3.85 -13.27 4.84
C VAL A 226 3.53 -14.73 4.55
N LEU A 227 4.25 -15.68 5.17
CA LEU A 227 3.97 -17.11 4.98
C LEU A 227 2.53 -17.46 5.32
N MET A 228 2.00 -16.91 6.43
CA MET A 228 0.62 -17.13 6.81
C MET A 228 -0.37 -16.56 5.79
N ALA A 229 -0.13 -15.35 5.27
CA ALA A 229 -0.96 -14.76 4.21
C ALA A 229 -0.93 -15.61 2.92
N LEU A 230 0.24 -16.11 2.52
CA LEU A 230 0.38 -17.01 1.38
C LEU A 230 -0.41 -18.32 1.58
N GLN A 231 -0.41 -18.88 2.79
CA GLN A 231 -1.19 -20.07 3.12
C GLN A 231 -2.71 -19.85 3.05
N LEU A 232 -3.16 -18.59 3.20
CA LEU A 232 -4.55 -18.16 3.02
C LEU A 232 -4.88 -17.78 1.56
N GLY A 233 -3.93 -17.96 0.64
CA GLY A 233 -4.13 -17.72 -0.79
C GLY A 233 -3.82 -16.30 -1.26
N ILE A 234 -3.35 -15.40 -0.38
CA ILE A 234 -2.85 -14.08 -0.80
C ILE A 234 -1.60 -14.27 -1.63
N SER A 235 -1.49 -13.56 -2.76
CA SER A 235 -0.35 -13.68 -3.68
C SER A 235 0.28 -12.32 -4.05
N ILE A 236 -0.03 -11.27 -3.29
CA ILE A 236 0.51 -9.92 -3.48
C ILE A 236 1.12 -9.47 -2.15
N VAL A 237 2.40 -9.11 -2.17
CA VAL A 237 3.16 -8.76 -0.98
C VAL A 237 3.94 -7.48 -1.22
N ASP A 238 3.81 -6.53 -0.30
CA ASP A 238 4.61 -5.32 -0.30
C ASP A 238 5.93 -5.59 0.42
N ALA A 239 7.03 -5.12 -0.17
CA ALA A 239 8.36 -5.25 0.42
C ALA A 239 9.23 -4.04 0.06
N SER A 240 10.27 -3.79 0.85
CA SER A 240 11.26 -2.76 0.60
C SER A 240 12.63 -3.40 0.40
N ALA A 241 13.37 -2.99 -0.63
CA ALA A 241 14.76 -3.37 -0.79
C ALA A 241 15.67 -2.59 0.16
N GLY A 242 16.46 -3.30 0.96
CA GLY A 242 17.37 -2.75 1.98
C GLY A 242 17.08 -3.29 3.37
#